data_AF-A0A817G324-F1
#
_entry.id   AF-A0A817G324-F1
#
_cell.length_a   1.000
_cell.length_b   1.000
_cell.length_c   1.000
_cell.angle_alpha   90.00
_cell.angle_beta   90.00
_cell.angle_gamma   90.00
#
_symmetry.space_group_name_H-M   'P 1'
#
loop_
_entity.id
_entity.type
_entity.pdbx_description
1 polymer ?
#
loop_
_entity_poly.entity_id
_entity_poly.type
_entity_poly.pdbx_seq_one_letter_code
_entity_poly.pdbx_strand_id
1 'polypeptide(L)'
;MRLTLADAGDSIEDANFDEKNADAQLRRLYTFVDWAKQILNVSNTGLNNNSENTTINSKQQLIYQTNENEPMNYFDRIFEAEINRAILLTEDAYENMLYKKVLKSGFFQLQIARDNYRELCSGCEKMSFPLLKRFIEIQTLLLAPICPHICDYVYQLLHPNQSIMKAHWPTAGQVDQSLIDSCNYLLDTVHDFRKRLDRFISVQQGKKSKSQQQHEMIKNQPNHATILVARAYSSWQTFILNELKQIFLDKNSFPDNKILLMHFKDRPEIGTKYLEKTMPFVSYCQQLVKNANYNINALNQHLTFDEYETLVYNQEYIKRSLKLDQLDIKSIGDENTIETMMNTTNLEDVVPGVVDLDLSLLCISQFTLHVVTARGARPDFHLSMSAEQSKQMYEQLVNKLKQDYKEDRIYDGRFGAYMTVGIENDGPVTIMVDSKARKPTQPNGIGYGAAAAVAFNVE
;
A
#
# COMPACT_ATOMS: atom_id res chain seq x y z
N MET A 1 -5.26 30.48 -2.46
CA MET A 1 -4.16 31.19 -3.16
C MET A 1 -2.80 30.91 -2.54
N ARG A 2 -2.41 31.45 -1.37
CA ARG A 2 -1.06 31.25 -0.79
C ARG A 2 -0.66 29.78 -0.62
N LEU A 3 -1.59 28.95 -0.11
CA LEU A 3 -1.37 27.51 0.00
C LEU A 3 -1.05 26.86 -1.35
N THR A 4 -1.78 27.23 -2.39
CA THR A 4 -1.63 26.66 -3.73
C THR A 4 -0.37 27.15 -4.42
N LEU A 5 0.02 28.41 -4.17
CA LEU A 5 1.30 28.95 -4.64
C LEU A 5 2.49 28.21 -4.03
N ALA A 6 2.42 27.86 -2.74
CA ALA A 6 3.45 27.05 -2.10
C ALA A 6 3.51 25.60 -2.65
N ASP A 7 2.43 25.07 -3.25
CA ASP A 7 2.40 23.75 -3.87
C ASP A 7 2.75 23.77 -5.38
N ALA A 8 2.78 24.96 -5.99
CA ALA A 8 2.90 25.14 -7.44
C ALA A 8 4.23 24.63 -8.01
N GLY A 9 5.31 24.69 -7.23
CA GLY A 9 6.62 24.16 -7.59
C GLY A 9 7.77 24.86 -6.85
N ASP A 10 8.79 24.09 -6.48
CA ASP A 10 10.03 24.58 -5.85
C ASP A 10 11.25 24.42 -6.78
N SER A 11 11.07 23.87 -7.99
CA SER A 11 12.14 23.68 -8.96
C SER A 11 12.37 24.95 -9.77
N ILE A 12 13.45 24.94 -10.57
CA ILE A 12 13.73 26.00 -11.56
C ILE A 12 12.74 25.94 -12.74
N GLU A 13 12.01 24.83 -12.89
CA GLU A 13 11.00 24.67 -13.93
C GLU A 13 9.76 25.52 -13.64
N ASP A 14 8.97 25.80 -14.68
CA ASP A 14 7.77 26.61 -14.57
C ASP A 14 6.80 26.03 -13.53
N ALA A 15 6.47 26.84 -12.53
CA ALA A 15 5.50 26.48 -11.50
C ALA A 15 4.09 26.42 -12.10
N ASN A 16 3.31 25.42 -11.68
CA ASN A 16 1.95 25.22 -12.18
C ASN A 16 0.92 25.61 -11.13
N PHE A 17 0.14 26.65 -11.39
CA PHE A 17 -0.98 27.04 -10.57
C PHE A 17 -2.29 26.44 -11.13
N ASP A 18 -2.85 25.46 -10.42
CA ASP A 18 -4.12 24.83 -10.76
C ASP A 18 -5.24 25.29 -9.81
N GLU A 19 -6.26 25.94 -10.38
CA GLU A 19 -7.44 26.41 -9.63
C GLU A 19 -8.21 25.25 -8.99
N LYS A 20 -8.26 24.07 -9.63
CA LYS A 20 -8.93 22.90 -9.05
C LYS A 20 -8.23 22.43 -7.78
N ASN A 21 -6.90 22.48 -7.78
CA ASN A 21 -6.10 22.19 -6.60
C ASN A 21 -6.33 23.26 -5.51
N ALA A 22 -6.46 24.53 -5.90
CA ALA A 22 -6.78 25.61 -4.96
C ALA A 22 -8.10 25.38 -4.22
N ASP A 23 -9.14 24.94 -4.92
CA ASP A 23 -10.44 24.61 -4.33
C ASP A 23 -10.36 23.40 -3.39
N ALA A 24 -9.61 22.35 -3.77
CA ALA A 24 -9.40 21.18 -2.92
C ALA A 24 -8.66 21.56 -1.63
N GLN A 25 -7.63 22.39 -1.74
CA GLN A 25 -6.86 22.90 -0.62
C GLN A 25 -7.69 23.80 0.31
N LEU A 26 -8.56 24.65 -0.25
CA LEU A 26 -9.50 25.46 0.54
C LEU A 26 -10.44 24.59 1.37
N ARG A 27 -11.00 23.52 0.78
CA ARG A 27 -11.85 22.56 1.50
C ARG A 27 -11.08 21.86 2.63
N ARG A 28 -9.81 21.50 2.42
CA ARG A 28 -8.95 20.92 3.46
C ARG A 28 -8.69 21.89 4.62
N LEU A 29 -8.46 23.17 4.33
CA LEU A 29 -8.29 24.19 5.36
C LEU A 29 -9.58 24.39 6.17
N TYR A 30 -10.73 24.46 5.49
CA TYR A 30 -12.02 24.61 6.15
C TYR A 30 -12.32 23.42 7.09
N THR A 31 -12.14 22.19 6.58
CA THR A 31 -12.35 20.97 7.39
C THR A 31 -11.37 20.86 8.56
N PHE A 32 -10.12 21.33 8.40
CA PHE A 32 -9.16 21.42 9.51
C PHE A 32 -9.64 22.40 10.61
N VAL A 33 -10.05 23.61 10.22
CA VAL A 33 -10.54 24.63 11.18
C VAL A 33 -11.80 24.15 11.90
N ASP A 34 -12.74 23.56 11.16
CA ASP A 34 -13.97 23.01 11.75
C ASP A 34 -13.66 21.88 12.72
N TRP A 35 -12.77 20.97 12.34
CA TRP A 35 -12.30 19.90 13.22
C TRP A 35 -11.62 20.43 14.48
N ALA A 36 -10.73 21.43 14.37
CA ALA A 36 -10.08 22.04 15.52
C ALA A 36 -11.10 22.66 16.49
N LYS A 37 -12.13 23.34 15.98
CA LYS A 37 -13.25 23.85 16.80
C LYS A 37 -13.99 22.74 17.52
N GLN A 38 -14.31 21.65 16.82
CA GLN A 38 -15.01 20.51 17.41
C GLN A 38 -14.21 19.93 18.59
N ILE A 39 -12.91 19.71 18.41
CA ILE A 39 -12.03 19.20 19.48
C ILE A 39 -11.96 20.17 20.67
N LEU A 40 -11.78 21.48 20.43
CA LEU A 40 -11.68 22.47 21.52
C LEU A 40 -13.01 22.72 22.24
N ASN A 41 -14.14 22.52 21.58
CA ASN A 41 -15.45 22.59 22.23
C ASN A 41 -15.68 21.41 23.20
N VAL A 42 -15.07 20.24 22.94
CA VAL A 42 -15.12 19.10 23.86
C VAL A 42 -14.44 19.44 25.20
N SER A 43 -13.36 20.23 25.23
CA SER A 43 -12.75 20.66 26.50
C SER A 43 -13.59 21.66 27.29
N ASN A 44 -14.26 22.60 26.62
CA ASN A 44 -15.05 23.64 27.30
C ASN A 44 -16.33 23.09 27.94
N THR A 45 -16.87 22.00 27.38
CA THR A 45 -18.07 21.33 27.91
C THR A 45 -17.76 20.41 29.09
N GLY A 46 -16.52 19.95 29.26
CA GLY A 46 -16.05 19.25 30.47
C GLY A 46 -15.87 20.14 31.71
N LEU A 47 -15.79 21.47 31.53
CA LEU A 47 -15.62 22.45 32.61
C LEU A 47 -16.94 23.10 33.06
N ASN A 48 -18.01 23.02 32.25
CA ASN A 48 -19.31 23.61 32.58
C ASN A 48 -20.30 22.52 32.99
N ASN A 49 -20.19 22.05 34.24
CA ASN A 49 -21.17 21.21 34.93
C ASN A 49 -22.46 22.00 35.29
N ASN A 50 -23.08 22.66 34.31
CA ASN A 50 -24.43 23.19 34.46
C ASN A 50 -25.36 22.42 33.52
N SER A 51 -26.20 21.63 34.17
CA SER A 51 -27.31 20.82 33.67
C SER A 51 -27.99 21.37 32.41
N GLU A 52 -27.97 20.58 31.32
CA GLU A 52 -29.15 20.27 30.48
C GLU A 52 -28.84 19.46 29.21
N ASN A 53 -27.57 19.18 28.86
CA ASN A 53 -27.21 18.41 27.65
C ASN A 53 -26.57 17.04 27.92
N THR A 54 -27.16 16.25 28.82
CA THR A 54 -26.58 14.98 29.33
C THR A 54 -26.58 13.80 28.35
N THR A 55 -27.28 13.87 27.21
CA THR A 55 -27.41 12.71 26.30
C THR A 55 -26.34 12.63 25.20
N ILE A 56 -25.67 13.75 24.88
CA ILE A 56 -24.59 13.81 23.87
C ILE A 56 -23.21 13.62 24.53
N ASN A 57 -23.08 14.03 25.80
CA ASN A 57 -21.82 14.03 26.56
C ASN A 57 -21.23 12.63 26.81
N SER A 58 -22.06 11.60 26.94
CA SER A 58 -21.59 10.24 27.21
C SER A 58 -20.82 9.63 26.04
N LYS A 59 -21.27 9.82 24.79
CA LYS A 59 -20.59 9.25 23.60
C LYS A 59 -19.24 9.90 23.29
N GLN A 60 -19.06 11.19 23.58
CA GLN A 60 -17.80 11.89 23.27
C GLN A 60 -16.74 11.73 24.38
N GLN A 61 -17.13 11.66 25.66
CA GLN A 61 -16.22 11.29 26.77
C GLN A 61 -15.73 9.83 26.70
N LEU A 62 -16.43 8.98 25.93
CA LEU A 62 -16.02 7.60 25.66
C LEU A 62 -14.88 7.51 24.64
N ILE A 63 -14.64 8.55 23.82
CA ILE A 63 -13.68 8.53 22.70
C ILE A 63 -12.33 9.14 23.07
N TYR A 64 -12.30 10.11 23.99
CA TYR A 64 -11.10 10.85 24.37
C TYR A 64 -10.66 10.55 25.80
N GLN A 65 -9.35 10.40 25.98
CA GLN A 65 -8.70 10.36 27.27
C GLN A 65 -8.35 11.78 27.68
N THR A 66 -9.04 12.29 28.70
CA THR A 66 -8.92 13.68 29.19
C THR A 66 -7.96 13.82 30.37
N ASN A 67 -7.48 12.71 30.93
CA ASN A 67 -6.59 12.70 32.09
C ASN A 67 -5.13 12.84 31.64
N GLU A 68 -4.46 13.92 32.04
CA GLU A 68 -3.05 14.19 31.72
C GLU A 68 -2.06 13.23 32.39
N ASN A 69 -2.49 12.47 33.42
CA ASN A 69 -1.63 11.62 34.26
C ASN A 69 -1.65 10.12 33.87
N GLU A 70 -2.40 9.74 32.85
CA GLU A 70 -2.43 8.35 32.40
C GLU A 70 -1.28 8.05 31.43
N PRO A 71 -0.70 6.84 31.46
CA PRO A 71 0.44 6.50 30.62
C PRO A 71 0.09 6.60 29.14
N MET A 72 1.02 7.14 28.34
CA MET A 72 0.85 7.26 26.90
C MET A 72 0.68 5.89 26.27
N ASN A 73 -0.38 5.77 25.48
CA ASN A 73 -0.70 4.55 24.79
C ASN A 73 0.33 4.22 23.68
N TYR A 74 0.36 2.99 23.17
CA TYR A 74 1.23 2.62 22.04
C TYR A 74 0.99 3.51 20.81
N PHE A 75 -0.27 3.74 20.43
CA PHE A 75 -0.60 4.63 19.32
C PHE A 75 -0.32 6.10 19.61
N ASP A 76 -0.39 6.53 20.88
CA ASP A 76 -0.04 7.90 21.27
C ASP A 76 1.46 8.15 21.06
N ARG A 77 2.29 7.18 21.44
CA ARG A 77 3.75 7.26 21.25
C ARG A 77 4.12 7.32 19.77
N ILE A 78 3.46 6.52 18.93
CA ILE A 78 3.64 6.59 17.47
C ILE A 78 3.23 7.97 16.95
N PHE A 79 2.06 8.47 17.35
CA PHE A 79 1.57 9.74 16.85
C PHE A 79 2.43 10.92 17.32
N GLU A 80 2.94 10.88 18.55
CA GLU A 80 3.92 11.85 19.04
C GLU A 80 5.24 11.80 18.24
N ALA A 81 5.76 10.59 17.98
CA ALA A 81 6.97 10.41 17.17
C ALA A 81 6.79 10.97 15.75
N GLU A 82 5.62 10.75 15.12
CA GLU A 82 5.27 11.31 13.82
C GLU A 82 5.18 12.84 13.82
N ILE A 83 4.60 13.43 14.88
CA ILE A 83 4.57 14.89 15.05
C ILE A 83 6.00 15.45 15.14
N ASN A 84 6.86 14.83 15.96
CA ASN A 84 8.25 15.25 16.11
C ASN A 84 9.02 15.11 14.79
N ARG A 85 8.81 14.01 14.06
CA ARG A 85 9.41 13.79 12.72
C ARG A 85 8.97 14.87 11.74
N ALA A 86 7.69 15.23 11.74
CA ALA A 86 7.16 16.27 10.85
C ALA A 86 7.75 17.65 11.16
N ILE A 87 8.00 18.00 12.43
CA ILE A 87 8.68 19.25 12.80
C ILE A 87 10.07 19.30 12.14
N LEU A 88 10.90 18.28 12.38
CA LEU A 88 12.27 18.24 11.85
C LEU A 88 12.31 18.29 10.32
N LEU A 89 11.45 17.52 9.65
CA LEU A 89 11.40 17.51 8.18
C LEU A 89 10.91 18.84 7.60
N THR A 90 10.02 19.53 8.32
CA THR A 90 9.47 20.81 7.88
C THR A 90 10.46 21.95 8.13
N GLU A 91 11.20 21.90 9.24
CA GLU A 91 12.30 22.82 9.53
C GLU A 91 13.39 22.73 8.45
N ASP A 92 13.90 21.52 8.16
CA ASP A 92 14.84 21.27 7.05
C ASP A 92 14.30 21.79 5.71
N ALA A 93 13.02 21.57 5.43
CA ALA A 93 12.41 22.05 4.19
C ALA A 93 12.32 23.59 4.12
N TYR A 94 12.05 24.27 5.24
CA TYR A 94 12.05 25.73 5.31
C TYR A 94 13.44 26.32 5.16
N GLU A 95 14.46 25.71 5.80
CA GLU A 95 15.86 26.13 5.66
C GLU A 95 16.34 26.04 4.21
N ASN A 96 15.92 24.99 3.50
CA ASN A 96 16.22 24.79 2.09
C ASN A 96 15.27 25.56 1.13
N MET A 97 14.33 26.36 1.64
CA MET A 97 13.33 27.11 0.87
C MET A 97 12.45 26.24 -0.05
N LEU A 98 12.20 24.98 0.33
CA LEU A 98 11.38 24.02 -0.41
C LEU A 98 9.93 24.03 0.09
N TYR A 99 9.13 25.01 -0.34
CA TYR A 99 7.78 25.24 0.17
C TYR A 99 6.77 24.13 -0.17
N LYS A 100 6.93 23.44 -1.30
CA LYS A 100 6.15 22.24 -1.63
C LYS A 100 6.48 21.08 -0.71
N LYS A 101 7.77 20.90 -0.37
CA LYS A 101 8.20 19.89 0.62
C LYS A 101 7.66 20.24 2.01
N VAL A 102 7.68 21.51 2.40
CA VAL A 102 7.06 22.02 3.63
C VAL A 102 5.59 21.65 3.70
N LEU A 103 4.81 21.88 2.63
CA LEU A 103 3.39 21.49 2.62
C LEU A 103 3.18 19.99 2.71
N LYS A 104 4.06 19.22 2.06
CA LYS A 104 4.02 17.76 2.12
C LYS A 104 4.22 17.26 3.56
N SER A 105 5.26 17.71 4.27
CA SER A 105 5.56 17.26 5.64
C SER A 105 4.68 17.93 6.70
N GLY A 106 4.62 19.26 6.69
CA GLY A 106 4.00 20.08 7.73
C GLY A 106 2.49 20.24 7.63
N PHE A 107 1.87 19.81 6.53
CA PHE A 107 0.42 19.84 6.37
C PHE A 107 -0.15 18.48 5.98
N PHE A 108 0.19 17.94 4.81
CA PHE A 108 -0.46 16.74 4.30
C PHE A 108 -0.09 15.47 5.08
N GLN A 109 1.20 15.22 5.34
CA GLN A 109 1.63 14.05 6.12
C GLN A 109 1.11 14.10 7.55
N LEU A 110 1.11 15.28 8.19
CA LEU A 110 0.52 15.46 9.52
C LEU A 110 -0.98 15.16 9.54
N GLN A 111 -1.74 15.58 8.53
CA GLN A 111 -3.16 15.22 8.43
C GLN A 111 -3.37 13.71 8.28
N ILE A 112 -2.55 13.06 7.45
CA ILE A 112 -2.58 11.60 7.28
C ILE A 112 -2.24 10.90 8.60
N ALA A 113 -1.19 11.34 9.31
CA ALA A 113 -0.81 10.77 10.60
C ALA A 113 -1.95 10.88 11.63
N ARG A 114 -2.65 12.01 11.68
CA ARG A 114 -3.83 12.20 12.52
C ARG A 114 -4.97 11.27 12.12
N ASP A 115 -5.26 11.14 10.82
CA ASP A 115 -6.35 10.29 10.33
C ASP A 115 -6.07 8.81 10.61
N ASN A 116 -4.81 8.38 10.45
CA ASN A 116 -4.33 7.04 10.84
C ASN A 116 -4.48 6.83 12.35
N TYR A 117 -4.03 7.78 13.17
CA TYR A 117 -4.17 7.71 14.62
C TYR A 117 -5.65 7.57 15.05
N ARG A 118 -6.55 8.31 14.41
CA ARG A 118 -8.00 8.20 14.64
C ARG A 118 -8.54 6.83 14.23
N GLU A 119 -8.14 6.29 13.08
CA GLU A 119 -8.58 4.97 12.62
C GLU A 119 -8.10 3.86 13.57
N LEU A 120 -6.82 3.89 13.95
CA LEU A 120 -6.22 2.91 14.86
C LEU A 120 -6.86 2.94 16.25
N CYS A 121 -7.16 4.13 16.78
CA CYS A 121 -7.81 4.26 18.09
C CYS A 121 -9.31 3.91 18.05
N SER A 122 -9.99 4.06 16.91
CA SER A 122 -11.47 3.94 16.82
C SER A 122 -12.07 2.59 17.24
N GLY A 123 -11.24 1.59 17.53
CA GLY A 123 -11.67 0.28 18.02
C GLY A 123 -11.13 -0.17 19.39
N CYS A 124 -9.89 0.16 19.72
CA CYS A 124 -9.19 -0.49 20.83
C CYS A 124 -9.03 0.42 22.05
N GLU A 125 -8.66 1.68 21.83
CA GLU A 125 -8.15 2.58 22.86
C GLU A 125 -8.65 4.01 22.65
N LYS A 126 -8.68 4.81 23.70
CA LYS A 126 -9.14 6.20 23.62
C LYS A 126 -8.03 7.10 23.09
N MET A 127 -8.39 8.15 22.35
CA MET A 127 -7.43 9.14 21.85
C MET A 127 -7.04 10.13 22.96
N SER A 128 -5.74 10.40 23.10
CA SER A 128 -5.23 11.39 24.05
C SER A 128 -5.58 12.82 23.63
N PHE A 129 -6.38 13.50 24.43
CA PHE A 129 -6.77 14.89 24.18
C PHE A 129 -5.57 15.87 24.24
N PRO A 130 -4.66 15.79 25.22
CA PRO A 130 -3.45 16.63 25.25
C PRO A 130 -2.61 16.51 23.98
N LEU A 131 -2.50 15.30 23.44
CA LEU A 131 -1.75 15.04 22.21
C LEU A 131 -2.43 15.65 20.98
N LEU A 132 -3.76 15.56 20.88
CA LEU A 132 -4.53 16.23 19.83
C LEU A 132 -4.44 17.76 19.91
N LYS A 133 -4.43 18.33 21.11
CA LYS A 133 -4.22 19.77 21.31
C LYS A 133 -2.83 20.19 20.82
N ARG A 134 -1.79 19.44 21.22
CA ARG A 134 -0.41 19.63 20.76
C ARG A 134 -0.29 19.52 19.24
N PHE A 135 -0.99 18.56 18.63
CA PHE A 135 -1.05 18.43 17.17
C PHE A 135 -1.64 19.69 16.50
N ILE A 136 -2.77 20.21 17.00
CA ILE A 136 -3.39 21.43 16.44
C ILE A 136 -2.43 22.61 16.55
N GLU A 137 -1.78 22.77 17.71
CA GLU A 137 -0.80 23.83 17.94
C GLU A 137 0.37 23.73 16.95
N ILE A 138 1.01 22.56 16.87
CA ILE A 138 2.17 22.34 16.00
C ILE A 138 1.78 22.53 14.53
N GLN A 139 0.67 21.94 14.07
CA GLN A 139 0.22 22.13 12.69
C GLN A 139 -0.06 23.61 12.37
N THR A 140 -0.61 24.36 13.34
CA THR A 140 -0.86 25.79 13.21
C THR A 140 0.44 26.59 13.12
N LEU A 141 1.45 26.25 13.92
CA LEU A 141 2.77 26.89 13.89
C LEU A 141 3.52 26.59 12.58
N LEU A 142 3.54 25.34 12.14
CA LEU A 142 4.21 24.92 10.90
C LEU A 142 3.57 25.57 9.67
N LEU A 143 2.25 25.81 9.69
CA LEU A 143 1.53 26.42 8.57
C LEU A 143 1.53 27.96 8.59
N ALA A 144 1.92 28.58 9.71
CA ALA A 144 1.87 30.04 9.92
C ALA A 144 2.55 30.86 8.81
N PRO A 145 3.75 30.49 8.29
CA PRO A 145 4.40 31.26 7.22
C PRO A 145 3.62 31.24 5.89
N ILE A 146 2.80 30.22 5.65
CA ILE A 146 2.04 30.07 4.40
C ILE A 146 0.63 30.64 4.53
N CYS A 147 -0.08 30.37 5.63
CA CYS A 147 -1.47 30.77 5.83
C CYS A 147 -1.68 31.51 7.18
N PRO A 148 -1.09 32.70 7.38
CA PRO A 148 -1.05 33.36 8.69
C PRO A 148 -2.44 33.73 9.23
N HIS A 149 -3.39 34.14 8.39
CA HIS A 149 -4.71 34.58 8.86
C HIS A 149 -5.53 33.45 9.49
N ILE A 150 -5.52 32.27 8.86
CA ILE A 150 -6.22 31.09 9.38
C ILE A 150 -5.48 30.56 10.60
N CYS A 151 -4.14 30.56 10.56
CA CYS A 151 -3.35 30.07 11.68
C CYS A 151 -3.48 30.98 12.90
N ASP A 152 -3.51 32.30 12.75
CA ASP A 152 -3.75 33.24 13.85
C ASP A 152 -5.15 33.03 14.45
N TYR A 153 -6.17 32.79 13.61
CA TYR A 153 -7.50 32.45 14.09
C TYR A 153 -7.53 31.16 14.92
N VAL A 154 -6.92 30.07 14.43
CA VAL A 154 -6.84 28.79 15.17
C VAL A 154 -5.99 28.93 16.44
N TYR A 155 -4.90 29.69 16.38
CA TYR A 155 -4.02 29.95 17.51
C TYR A 155 -4.75 30.73 18.62
N GLN A 156 -5.56 31.73 18.26
CA GLN A 156 -6.41 32.44 19.22
C GLN A 156 -7.45 31.55 19.89
N LEU A 157 -7.92 30.50 19.22
CA LEU A 157 -8.81 29.49 19.84
C LEU A 157 -8.09 28.65 20.89
N LEU A 158 -6.79 28.41 20.72
CA LEU A 158 -5.94 27.66 21.67
C LEU A 158 -5.41 28.54 22.81
N HIS A 159 -4.98 29.76 22.47
CA HIS A 159 -4.34 30.72 23.36
C HIS A 159 -5.05 32.08 23.24
N PRO A 160 -6.07 32.32 24.09
CA PRO A 160 -6.80 33.58 24.09
C PRO A 160 -5.85 34.77 24.27
N ASN A 161 -6.05 35.83 23.47
CA ASN A 161 -5.28 37.09 23.50
C ASN A 161 -3.80 37.00 23.10
N GLN A 162 -3.36 35.89 22.51
CA GLN A 162 -2.03 35.78 21.91
C GLN A 162 -2.14 35.74 20.38
N SER A 163 -1.19 36.40 19.71
CA SER A 163 -1.07 36.33 18.25
C SER A 163 0.06 35.38 17.87
N ILE A 164 -0.18 34.62 16.81
CA ILE A 164 0.80 33.66 16.27
C ILE A 164 2.10 34.33 15.82
N MET A 165 2.07 35.63 15.50
CA MET A 165 3.24 36.38 15.06
C MET A 165 4.34 36.51 16.13
N LYS A 166 4.00 36.27 17.40
CA LYS A 166 4.95 36.26 18.52
C LYS A 166 5.34 34.85 18.97
N ALA A 167 4.78 33.83 18.34
CA ALA A 167 5.06 32.44 18.68
C ALA A 167 6.46 32.03 18.20
N HIS A 168 7.07 31.11 18.94
CA HIS A 168 8.37 30.53 18.58
C HIS A 168 8.15 29.27 17.73
N TRP A 169 9.17 28.88 16.97
CA TRP A 169 9.17 27.62 16.25
C TRP A 169 9.03 26.44 17.24
N PRO A 170 8.22 25.41 16.94
CA PRO A 170 8.02 24.28 17.85
C PRO A 170 9.31 23.48 18.04
N THR A 171 9.60 23.09 19.28
CA THR A 171 10.72 22.21 19.58
C THR A 171 10.35 20.76 19.32
N ALA A 172 11.14 20.06 18.49
CA ALA A 172 10.97 18.63 18.25
C ALA A 172 11.41 17.82 19.49
N GLY A 173 10.59 16.84 19.89
CA GLY A 173 10.97 15.81 20.87
C GLY A 173 11.82 14.69 20.25
N GLN A 174 12.03 13.62 21.00
CA GLN A 174 12.72 12.43 20.48
C GLN A 174 11.85 11.76 19.39
N VAL A 175 12.50 11.38 18.28
CA VAL A 175 11.86 10.64 17.19
C VAL A 175 12.31 9.19 17.29
N ASP A 176 11.38 8.32 17.65
CA ASP A 176 11.61 6.88 17.61
C ASP A 176 11.24 6.32 16.24
N GLN A 177 12.26 6.09 15.41
CA GLN A 177 12.07 5.56 14.07
C GLN A 177 11.51 4.13 14.09
N SER A 178 11.81 3.33 15.12
CA SER A 178 11.34 1.94 15.21
C SER A 178 9.82 1.86 15.32
N LEU A 179 9.22 2.76 16.11
CA LEU A 179 7.77 2.86 16.26
C LEU A 179 7.08 3.29 14.97
N ILE A 180 7.65 4.28 14.28
CA ILE A 180 7.13 4.75 12.99
C ILE A 180 7.18 3.64 11.94
N ASP A 181 8.30 2.92 11.86
CA ASP A 181 8.47 1.79 10.95
C ASP A 181 7.44 0.69 11.26
N SER A 182 7.21 0.38 12.55
CA SER A 182 6.22 -0.62 12.99
C SER A 182 4.79 -0.25 12.59
N CYS A 183 4.42 1.03 12.68
CA CYS A 183 3.11 1.51 12.28
C CYS A 183 2.92 1.47 10.75
N ASN A 184 3.94 1.86 9.98
CA ASN A 184 3.86 1.79 8.51
C ASN A 184 3.75 0.34 8.04
N TYR A 185 4.50 -0.57 8.67
CA TYR A 185 4.37 -2.00 8.44
C TYR A 185 2.94 -2.51 8.74
N LEU A 186 2.35 -2.12 9.86
CA LEU A 186 0.98 -2.51 10.22
C LEU A 186 -0.05 -2.04 9.18
N LEU A 187 0.04 -0.79 8.73
CA LEU A 187 -0.91 -0.24 7.77
C LEU A 187 -0.79 -0.92 6.40
N ASP A 188 0.44 -1.18 5.95
CA ASP A 188 0.69 -1.81 4.66
C ASP A 188 0.32 -3.30 4.66
N THR A 189 0.60 -4.03 5.74
CA THR A 189 0.16 -5.43 5.88
C THR A 189 -1.36 -5.54 5.89
N VAL A 190 -2.05 -4.67 6.62
CA VAL A 190 -3.52 -4.64 6.63
C VAL A 190 -4.09 -4.32 5.24
N HIS A 191 -3.47 -3.41 4.50
CA HIS A 191 -3.85 -3.11 3.12
C HIS A 191 -3.65 -4.30 2.19
N ASP A 192 -2.53 -5.01 2.31
CA ASP A 192 -2.29 -6.23 1.53
C ASP A 192 -3.27 -7.36 1.89
N PHE A 193 -3.59 -7.53 3.19
CA PHE A 193 -4.59 -8.49 3.64
C PHE A 193 -5.98 -8.18 3.08
N ARG A 194 -6.38 -6.90 3.07
CA ARG A 194 -7.63 -6.47 2.42
C ARG A 194 -7.64 -6.82 0.94
N LYS A 195 -6.55 -6.53 0.20
CA LYS A 195 -6.42 -6.90 -1.22
C LYS A 195 -6.47 -8.41 -1.46
N ARG A 196 -5.87 -9.21 -0.58
CA ARG A 196 -5.93 -10.69 -0.68
C ARG A 196 -7.35 -11.19 -0.44
N LEU A 197 -8.03 -10.65 0.56
CA LEU A 197 -9.42 -10.96 0.85
C LEU A 197 -10.35 -10.57 -0.33
N ASP A 198 -10.18 -9.38 -0.90
CA ASP A 198 -10.94 -8.93 -2.07
C ASP A 198 -10.71 -9.85 -3.28
N ARG A 199 -9.46 -10.26 -3.53
CA ARG A 199 -9.12 -11.25 -4.57
C ARG A 199 -9.80 -12.60 -4.31
N PHE A 200 -9.76 -13.10 -3.08
CA PHE A 200 -10.43 -14.34 -2.72
C PHE A 200 -11.95 -14.27 -2.95
N ILE A 201 -12.59 -13.19 -2.49
CA ILE A 201 -14.04 -12.99 -2.65
C ILE A 201 -14.42 -12.88 -4.13
N SER A 202 -13.68 -12.11 -4.92
CA SER A 202 -13.95 -11.93 -6.36
C SER A 202 -13.78 -13.23 -7.16
N VAL A 203 -12.79 -14.06 -6.85
CA VAL A 203 -12.63 -15.39 -7.46
C VAL A 203 -13.82 -16.30 -7.14
N GLN A 204 -14.38 -16.23 -5.92
CA GLN A 204 -15.59 -16.99 -5.58
C GLN A 204 -16.86 -16.49 -6.28
N GLN A 205 -16.93 -15.20 -6.62
CA GLN A 205 -18.10 -14.59 -7.26
C GLN A 205 -18.20 -14.86 -8.77
N GLY A 206 -17.10 -15.18 -9.45
CA GLY A 206 -17.02 -15.42 -10.90
C GLY A 206 -17.75 -16.67 -11.44
N LYS A 207 -18.79 -17.16 -10.74
CA LYS A 207 -19.60 -18.32 -11.16
C LYS A 207 -21.12 -18.16 -11.09
N LYS A 208 -21.72 -17.03 -10.67
CA LYS A 208 -23.21 -17.00 -10.47
C LYS A 208 -23.93 -15.67 -10.80
N SER A 209 -25.13 -15.83 -11.40
CA SER A 209 -26.02 -14.78 -11.90
C SER A 209 -26.59 -13.82 -10.84
N LYS A 210 -26.95 -12.60 -11.28
CA LYS A 210 -27.28 -11.41 -10.48
C LYS A 210 -28.47 -11.50 -9.50
N SER A 211 -29.31 -12.55 -9.55
CA SER A 211 -30.52 -12.64 -8.71
C SER A 211 -30.35 -13.44 -7.40
N GLN A 212 -29.24 -14.17 -7.21
CA GLN A 212 -28.92 -14.90 -5.96
C GLN A 212 -27.90 -14.19 -5.06
N GLN A 213 -27.39 -13.02 -5.48
CA GLN A 213 -26.20 -12.41 -4.90
C GLN A 213 -26.39 -11.81 -3.50
N GLN A 214 -27.59 -11.38 -3.10
CA GLN A 214 -27.77 -10.69 -1.80
C GLN A 214 -27.97 -11.62 -0.60
N HIS A 215 -28.51 -12.83 -0.77
CA HIS A 215 -28.79 -13.73 0.36
C HIS A 215 -27.63 -14.70 0.68
N GLU A 216 -26.70 -14.96 -0.25
CA GLU A 216 -25.51 -15.80 0.00
C GLU A 216 -24.24 -14.99 0.33
N MET A 217 -24.25 -13.65 0.20
CA MET A 217 -23.10 -12.77 0.55
C MET A 217 -22.60 -12.94 1.99
N ILE A 218 -23.48 -13.32 2.91
CA ILE A 218 -23.15 -13.53 4.33
C ILE A 218 -22.49 -14.90 4.56
N LYS A 219 -22.64 -15.87 3.64
CA LYS A 219 -22.23 -17.26 3.85
C LYS A 219 -20.79 -17.58 3.44
N ASN A 220 -20.17 -16.76 2.58
CA ASN A 220 -18.85 -17.05 1.99
C ASN A 220 -17.73 -16.09 2.42
N GLN A 221 -17.95 -15.23 3.43
CA GLN A 221 -16.83 -14.51 4.03
C GLN A 221 -16.05 -15.47 4.93
N PRO A 222 -14.71 -15.57 4.77
CA PRO A 222 -13.91 -16.39 5.67
C PRO A 222 -14.08 -15.87 7.09
N ASN A 223 -14.41 -16.78 8.01
CA ASN A 223 -14.63 -16.49 9.42
C ASN A 223 -13.30 -16.51 10.21
N HIS A 224 -12.32 -17.27 9.72
CA HIS A 224 -11.04 -17.48 10.37
C HIS A 224 -9.87 -17.14 9.43
N ALA A 225 -8.85 -16.46 9.96
CA ALA A 225 -7.56 -16.30 9.28
C ALA A 225 -6.39 -16.64 10.19
N THR A 226 -5.36 -17.28 9.61
CA THR A 226 -4.08 -17.53 10.28
C THR A 226 -2.99 -16.70 9.63
N ILE A 227 -2.30 -15.87 10.42
CA ILE A 227 -1.13 -15.09 10.01
C ILE A 227 0.13 -15.82 10.46
N LEU A 228 1.05 -16.06 9.53
CA LEU A 228 2.34 -16.69 9.81
C LEU A 228 3.46 -15.66 9.71
N VAL A 229 4.25 -15.51 10.78
CA VAL A 229 5.35 -14.56 10.89
C VAL A 229 6.68 -15.32 10.97
N ALA A 230 7.58 -15.09 10.03
CA ALA A 230 8.91 -15.70 10.02
C ALA A 230 9.88 -14.88 10.88
N ARG A 231 10.62 -15.51 11.80
CA ARG A 231 11.59 -14.81 12.67
C ARG A 231 12.88 -14.41 11.97
N ALA A 232 13.21 -15.09 10.88
CA ALA A 232 14.44 -14.86 10.14
C ALA A 232 14.20 -15.11 8.65
N TYR A 233 14.99 -14.43 7.83
CA TYR A 233 15.08 -14.77 6.41
C TYR A 233 15.57 -16.21 6.25
N SER A 234 15.06 -16.86 5.20
CA SER A 234 15.58 -18.16 4.77
C SER A 234 17.09 -18.09 4.49
N SER A 235 17.73 -19.25 4.54
CA SER A 235 19.18 -19.37 4.32
C SER A 235 19.63 -18.72 2.99
N TRP A 236 18.90 -18.96 1.91
CA TRP A 236 19.19 -18.39 0.58
C TRP A 236 18.88 -16.88 0.48
N GLN A 237 17.84 -16.38 1.16
CA GLN A 237 17.53 -14.94 1.20
C GLN A 237 18.58 -14.16 1.99
N THR A 238 19.03 -14.70 3.12
CA THR A 238 20.08 -14.10 3.95
C THR A 238 21.39 -13.96 3.15
N PHE A 239 21.73 -15.00 2.36
CA PHE A 239 22.86 -14.94 1.44
C PHE A 239 22.72 -13.81 0.41
N ILE A 240 21.57 -13.73 -0.29
CA ILE A 240 21.32 -12.67 -1.29
C ILE A 240 21.40 -11.27 -0.66
N LEU A 241 20.82 -11.06 0.52
CA LEU A 241 20.85 -9.77 1.20
C LEU A 241 22.28 -9.33 1.54
N ASN A 242 23.10 -10.25 2.04
CA ASN A 242 24.51 -9.97 2.33
C ASN A 242 25.30 -9.60 1.08
N GLU A 243 25.15 -10.39 0.01
CA GLU A 243 25.82 -10.12 -1.26
C GLU A 243 25.37 -8.79 -1.87
N LEU A 244 24.07 -8.50 -1.88
CA LEU A 244 23.55 -7.21 -2.36
C LEU A 244 24.07 -6.04 -1.53
N LYS A 245 24.20 -6.22 -0.21
CA LYS A 245 24.74 -5.20 0.69
C LYS A 245 26.23 -4.93 0.40
N GLN A 246 27.03 -5.97 0.18
CA GLN A 246 28.44 -5.83 -0.20
C GLN A 246 28.59 -5.13 -1.57
N ILE A 247 27.84 -5.58 -2.58
CA ILE A 247 27.86 -4.98 -3.92
C ILE A 247 27.48 -3.49 -3.87
N PHE A 248 26.51 -3.13 -3.04
CA PHE A 248 26.10 -1.74 -2.89
C PHE A 248 27.15 -0.89 -2.17
N LEU A 249 27.82 -1.41 -1.13
CA LEU A 249 28.91 -0.71 -0.45
C LEU A 249 30.09 -0.42 -1.38
N ASP A 250 30.41 -1.34 -2.29
CA ASP A 250 31.54 -1.19 -3.21
C ASP A 250 31.26 -0.19 -4.34
N LYS A 251 30.05 -0.20 -4.91
CA LYS A 251 29.73 0.52 -6.15
C LYS A 251 28.71 1.66 -6.01
N ASN A 252 28.14 1.86 -4.82
CA ASN A 252 27.01 2.76 -4.55
C ASN A 252 25.85 2.60 -5.55
N SER A 253 25.76 1.46 -6.23
CA SER A 253 24.83 1.19 -7.31
C SER A 253 24.69 -0.31 -7.54
N PHE A 254 23.50 -0.73 -7.97
CA PHE A 254 23.24 -2.12 -8.32
C PHE A 254 23.67 -2.40 -9.77
N PRO A 255 24.42 -3.49 -10.03
CA PRO A 255 24.71 -3.98 -11.37
C PRO A 255 23.44 -4.38 -12.14
N ASP A 256 23.57 -4.54 -13.47
CA ASP A 256 22.49 -5.05 -14.30
C ASP A 256 22.02 -6.43 -13.81
N ASN A 257 20.71 -6.68 -13.92
CA ASN A 257 20.05 -7.90 -13.46
C ASN A 257 20.65 -9.15 -14.11
N LYS A 258 21.22 -9.03 -15.33
CA LYS A 258 21.94 -10.11 -16.00
C LYS A 258 23.24 -10.51 -15.29
N ILE A 259 23.99 -9.52 -14.80
CA ILE A 259 25.25 -9.75 -14.07
C ILE A 259 24.93 -10.38 -12.71
N LEU A 260 23.88 -9.87 -12.05
CA LEU A 260 23.40 -10.45 -10.79
C LEU A 260 22.92 -11.90 -10.98
N LEU A 261 22.19 -12.20 -12.07
CA LEU A 261 21.77 -13.56 -12.38
C LEU A 261 22.97 -14.50 -12.57
N MET A 262 24.01 -14.07 -13.28
CA MET A 262 25.24 -14.87 -13.43
C MET A 262 25.94 -15.06 -12.07
N HIS A 263 26.02 -14.01 -11.27
CA HIS A 263 26.65 -14.04 -9.95
C HIS A 263 25.97 -15.00 -8.97
N PHE A 264 24.63 -15.11 -9.02
CA PHE A 264 23.85 -15.97 -8.14
C PHE A 264 23.67 -17.41 -8.67
N LYS A 265 23.77 -17.63 -9.98
CA LYS A 265 23.57 -18.96 -10.60
C LYS A 265 24.64 -19.98 -10.20
N ASP A 266 25.87 -19.53 -9.95
CA ASP A 266 27.01 -20.41 -9.68
C ASP A 266 27.17 -20.74 -8.18
N ARG A 267 26.25 -20.28 -7.32
CA ARG A 267 26.36 -20.41 -5.85
C ARG A 267 25.59 -21.63 -5.32
N PRO A 268 26.23 -22.49 -4.51
CA PRO A 268 25.62 -23.72 -4.00
C PRO A 268 24.44 -23.48 -3.05
N GLU A 269 24.36 -22.31 -2.41
CA GLU A 269 23.34 -21.95 -1.41
C GLU A 269 21.94 -21.69 -2.02
N ILE A 270 21.85 -21.33 -3.30
CA ILE A 270 20.59 -21.05 -4.00
C ILE A 270 20.05 -22.30 -4.71
N GLY A 271 20.97 -23.12 -5.27
CA GLY A 271 20.64 -24.32 -6.02
C GLY A 271 19.68 -24.10 -7.20
N THR A 272 19.23 -25.18 -7.83
CA THR A 272 18.19 -25.12 -8.88
C THR A 272 16.80 -24.88 -8.30
N LYS A 273 16.59 -25.20 -7.02
CA LYS A 273 15.28 -25.10 -6.33
C LYS A 273 14.78 -23.67 -6.18
N TYR A 274 15.66 -22.70 -5.90
CA TYR A 274 15.25 -21.32 -5.61
C TYR A 274 15.60 -20.32 -6.72
N LEU A 275 16.21 -20.77 -7.82
CA LEU A 275 16.67 -19.88 -8.90
C LEU A 275 15.53 -19.05 -9.52
N GLU A 276 14.34 -19.62 -9.67
CA GLU A 276 13.15 -18.90 -10.16
C GLU A 276 12.66 -17.82 -9.19
N LYS A 277 12.89 -18.01 -7.88
CA LYS A 277 12.50 -17.08 -6.81
C LYS A 277 13.57 -16.01 -6.53
N THR A 278 14.83 -16.27 -6.89
CA THR A 278 15.97 -15.38 -6.67
C THR A 278 15.82 -14.04 -7.39
N MET A 279 15.51 -14.03 -8.68
CA MET A 279 15.46 -12.78 -9.45
C MET A 279 14.29 -11.85 -9.05
N PRO A 280 13.06 -12.37 -8.82
CA PRO A 280 11.99 -11.58 -8.22
C PRO A 280 12.40 -10.96 -6.87
N PHE A 281 13.06 -11.74 -6.01
CA PHE A 281 13.53 -11.26 -4.70
C PHE A 281 14.62 -10.18 -4.83
N VAL A 282 15.59 -10.35 -5.73
CA VAL A 282 16.62 -9.34 -5.99
C VAL A 282 16.00 -8.05 -6.52
N SER A 283 15.05 -8.14 -7.45
CA SER A 283 14.34 -6.96 -7.97
C SER A 283 13.55 -6.25 -6.86
N TYR A 284 12.94 -7.00 -5.95
CA TYR A 284 12.25 -6.46 -4.79
C TYR A 284 13.24 -5.71 -3.87
N CYS A 285 14.36 -6.30 -3.51
CA CYS A 285 15.40 -5.65 -2.70
C CYS A 285 15.95 -4.37 -3.36
N GLN A 286 16.16 -4.38 -4.68
CA GLN A 286 16.57 -3.18 -5.42
C GLN A 286 15.50 -2.07 -5.38
N GLN A 287 14.22 -2.43 -5.46
CA GLN A 287 13.12 -1.46 -5.37
C GLN A 287 13.03 -0.87 -3.96
N LEU A 288 13.20 -1.68 -2.90
CA LEU A 288 13.23 -1.19 -1.52
C LEU A 288 14.29 -0.12 -1.31
N VAL A 289 15.52 -0.37 -1.79
CA VAL A 289 16.62 0.59 -1.66
C VAL A 289 16.37 1.86 -2.46
N LYS A 290 15.82 1.76 -3.68
CA LYS A 290 15.47 2.95 -4.49
C LYS A 290 14.40 3.80 -3.81
N ASN A 291 13.37 3.17 -3.22
CA ASN A 291 12.27 3.88 -2.58
C ASN A 291 12.69 4.54 -1.26
N ALA A 292 13.65 3.96 -0.53
CA ALA A 292 14.20 4.54 0.69
C ALA A 292 15.25 5.64 0.41
N ASN A 293 15.20 6.32 -0.74
CA ASN A 293 16.19 7.29 -1.19
C ASN A 293 17.63 6.75 -1.14
N TYR A 294 17.85 5.51 -1.57
CA TYR A 294 19.15 4.82 -1.56
C TYR A 294 19.69 4.49 -0.16
N ASN A 295 18.82 4.37 0.85
CA ASN A 295 19.24 3.95 2.17
C ASN A 295 19.53 2.43 2.23
N ILE A 296 20.75 2.09 2.66
CA ILE A 296 21.25 0.72 2.82
C ILE A 296 20.52 -0.03 3.95
N ASN A 297 19.93 0.69 4.91
CA ASN A 297 19.21 0.09 6.02
C ASN A 297 18.05 -0.80 5.59
N ALA A 298 17.52 -0.61 4.37
CA ALA A 298 16.51 -1.48 3.77
C ALA A 298 16.99 -2.92 3.50
N LEU A 299 18.30 -3.16 3.48
CA LEU A 299 18.91 -4.50 3.30
C LEU A 299 19.37 -5.15 4.61
N ASN A 300 18.96 -4.61 5.76
CA ASN A 300 19.28 -5.23 7.04
C ASN A 300 18.53 -6.56 7.18
N GLN A 301 19.21 -7.56 7.75
CA GLN A 301 18.64 -8.89 7.99
C GLN A 301 17.55 -8.87 9.07
N HIS A 302 17.62 -7.88 9.97
CA HIS A 302 16.67 -7.70 11.06
C HIS A 302 15.93 -6.38 10.87
N LEU A 303 14.63 -6.41 11.19
CA LEU A 303 13.79 -5.22 11.27
C LEU A 303 14.20 -4.38 12.49
N THR A 304 13.85 -3.09 12.45
CA THR A 304 14.08 -2.14 13.55
C THR A 304 13.12 -2.36 14.73
N PHE A 305 12.08 -3.17 14.54
CA PHE A 305 11.03 -3.49 15.51
C PHE A 305 10.69 -4.99 15.46
N ASP A 306 10.01 -5.49 16.48
CA ASP A 306 9.51 -6.87 16.50
C ASP A 306 8.17 -6.98 15.77
N GLU A 307 8.17 -7.74 14.67
CA GLU A 307 7.00 -7.97 13.81
C GLU A 307 5.89 -8.74 14.53
N TYR A 308 6.25 -9.76 15.29
CA TYR A 308 5.30 -10.62 15.98
C TYR A 308 4.60 -9.85 17.10
N GLU A 309 5.36 -9.12 17.92
CA GLU A 309 4.79 -8.30 18.99
C GLU A 309 3.87 -7.20 18.44
N THR A 310 4.28 -6.56 17.34
CA THR A 310 3.48 -5.51 16.68
C THR A 310 2.13 -6.07 16.20
N LEU A 311 2.11 -7.23 15.55
CA LEU A 311 0.87 -7.84 15.07
C LEU A 311 -0.02 -8.33 16.21
N VAL A 312 0.56 -8.91 17.26
CA VAL A 312 -0.18 -9.40 18.43
C VAL A 312 -0.84 -8.25 19.19
N TYR A 313 -0.11 -7.15 19.42
CA TYR A 313 -0.69 -5.95 20.06
C TYR A 313 -1.89 -5.41 19.28
N ASN A 314 -1.81 -5.45 17.94
CA ASN A 314 -2.81 -4.89 17.03
C ASN A 314 -3.83 -5.92 16.51
N GLN A 315 -3.92 -7.11 17.11
CA GLN A 315 -4.75 -8.22 16.62
C GLN A 315 -6.24 -7.82 16.50
N GLU A 316 -6.76 -7.08 17.48
CA GLU A 316 -8.14 -6.58 17.50
C GLU A 316 -8.42 -5.59 16.35
N TYR A 317 -7.46 -4.74 16.03
CA TYR A 317 -7.57 -3.82 14.90
C TYR A 317 -7.60 -4.58 13.57
N ILE A 318 -6.69 -5.54 13.38
CA ILE A 318 -6.63 -6.36 12.15
C ILE A 318 -7.92 -7.14 11.97
N LYS A 319 -8.42 -7.76 13.05
CA LYS A 319 -9.68 -8.52 13.06
C LYS A 319 -10.87 -7.68 12.59
N ARG A 320 -11.01 -6.45 13.10
CA ARG A 320 -12.09 -5.53 12.72
C ARG A 320 -11.94 -5.00 11.30
N SER A 321 -10.70 -4.68 10.92
CA SER A 321 -10.34 -4.20 9.60
C SER A 321 -10.68 -5.20 8.51
N LEU A 322 -10.45 -6.49 8.78
CA LEU A 322 -10.76 -7.61 7.87
C LEU A 322 -12.17 -8.19 8.07
N LYS A 323 -12.90 -7.75 9.09
CA LYS A 323 -14.24 -8.28 9.47
C LYS A 323 -14.25 -9.79 9.72
N LEU A 324 -13.23 -10.28 10.44
CA LEU A 324 -13.08 -11.69 10.78
C LEU A 324 -13.61 -11.98 12.19
N ASP A 325 -14.06 -13.22 12.42
CA ASP A 325 -14.52 -13.69 13.74
C ASP A 325 -13.36 -14.23 14.58
N GLN A 326 -12.35 -14.81 13.94
CA GLN A 326 -11.15 -15.31 14.60
C GLN A 326 -9.88 -15.03 13.79
N LEU A 327 -8.81 -14.66 14.50
CA LEU A 327 -7.49 -14.36 13.92
C LEU A 327 -6.42 -15.04 14.78
N ASP A 328 -5.64 -15.95 14.20
CA ASP A 328 -4.54 -16.63 14.88
C ASP A 328 -3.19 -16.16 14.32
N ILE A 329 -2.29 -15.67 15.18
CA ILE A 329 -0.96 -15.21 14.79
C ILE A 329 0.08 -16.21 15.32
N LYS A 330 0.81 -16.86 14.41
CA LYS A 330 1.82 -17.89 14.75
C LYS A 330 3.20 -17.46 14.27
N SER A 331 4.18 -17.59 15.14
CA SER A 331 5.59 -17.38 14.81
C SER A 331 6.19 -18.70 14.33
N ILE A 332 6.85 -18.69 13.16
CA ILE A 332 7.54 -19.86 12.62
C ILE A 332 9.05 -19.65 12.70
N GLY A 333 9.73 -20.61 13.34
CA GLY A 333 11.19 -20.65 13.46
C GLY A 333 11.90 -21.49 12.39
N ASP A 334 11.23 -22.53 11.85
CA ASP A 334 11.88 -23.51 10.97
C ASP A 334 11.22 -23.58 9.59
N GLU A 335 12.03 -23.45 8.52
CA GLU A 335 11.66 -23.59 7.10
C GLU A 335 10.84 -24.86 6.82
N ASN A 336 11.16 -25.97 7.49
CA ASN A 336 10.46 -27.26 7.31
C ASN A 336 8.99 -27.23 7.77
N THR A 337 8.65 -26.38 8.74
CA THR A 337 7.27 -26.23 9.22
C THR A 337 6.43 -25.42 8.25
N ILE A 338 7.05 -24.46 7.55
CA ILE A 338 6.41 -23.64 6.50
C ILE A 338 6.04 -24.53 5.32
N GLU A 339 6.98 -25.34 4.81
CA GLU A 339 6.70 -26.28 3.72
C GLU A 339 5.69 -27.35 4.12
N THR A 340 5.78 -27.90 5.34
CA THR A 340 4.82 -28.90 5.81
C THR A 340 3.43 -28.29 5.94
N MET A 341 3.26 -27.11 6.55
CA MET A 341 1.94 -26.47 6.69
C MET A 341 1.40 -25.91 5.36
N MET A 342 2.23 -25.36 4.47
CA MET A 342 1.82 -24.96 3.12
C MET A 342 1.44 -26.14 2.24
N ASN A 343 2.02 -27.33 2.47
CA ASN A 343 1.64 -28.56 1.79
C ASN A 343 0.41 -29.24 2.43
N THR A 344 0.14 -29.03 3.73
CA THR A 344 -1.04 -29.63 4.41
C THR A 344 -2.31 -28.80 4.19
N THR A 345 -2.16 -27.48 4.02
CA THR A 345 -3.25 -26.56 3.69
C THR A 345 -3.04 -26.16 2.25
N ASN A 346 -3.74 -26.77 1.29
CA ASN A 346 -3.67 -26.47 -0.16
C ASN A 346 -3.63 -24.96 -0.44
N LEU A 347 -2.43 -24.38 -0.45
CA LEU A 347 -2.13 -22.95 -0.59
C LEU A 347 -1.02 -22.78 -1.63
N GLU A 348 -1.16 -23.46 -2.75
CA GLU A 348 -0.67 -22.89 -4.00
C GLU A 348 -1.87 -22.26 -4.71
N ASP A 349 -1.72 -20.99 -5.08
CA ASP A 349 -2.55 -20.29 -6.06
C ASP A 349 -2.47 -21.02 -7.42
N VAL A 350 -2.99 -22.23 -7.48
CA VAL A 350 -3.24 -22.91 -8.74
C VAL A 350 -4.66 -22.54 -9.10
N VAL A 351 -4.81 -21.49 -9.92
CA VAL A 351 -5.97 -21.45 -10.82
C VAL A 351 -5.88 -22.77 -11.58
N PRO A 352 -6.77 -23.75 -11.33
CA PRO A 352 -6.61 -25.08 -11.89
C PRO A 352 -6.52 -24.92 -13.41
N GLY A 353 -5.44 -25.47 -13.98
CA GLY A 353 -5.14 -25.31 -15.39
C GLY A 353 -6.26 -25.91 -16.23
N VAL A 354 -6.29 -25.58 -17.52
CA VAL A 354 -7.27 -26.14 -18.47
C VAL A 354 -7.33 -27.68 -18.39
N VAL A 355 -6.19 -28.31 -18.10
CA VAL A 355 -6.05 -29.76 -17.90
C VAL A 355 -6.68 -30.24 -16.60
N ASP A 356 -6.50 -29.51 -15.50
CA ASP A 356 -7.01 -29.88 -14.17
C ASP A 356 -8.54 -29.76 -14.08
N LEU A 357 -9.12 -28.86 -14.88
CA LEU A 357 -10.57 -28.63 -14.97
C LEU A 357 -11.27 -29.42 -16.09
N ASP A 358 -10.52 -30.23 -16.87
CA ASP A 358 -11.02 -30.96 -18.04
C ASP A 358 -11.85 -30.07 -18.99
N LEU A 359 -11.35 -28.85 -19.27
CA LEU A 359 -12.03 -27.87 -20.11
C LEU A 359 -11.69 -28.09 -21.60
N SER A 360 -12.57 -27.57 -22.46
CA SER A 360 -12.37 -27.59 -23.92
C SER A 360 -11.73 -26.27 -24.39
N LEU A 361 -10.79 -26.36 -25.32
CA LEU A 361 -10.10 -25.23 -25.94
C LEU A 361 -10.69 -24.97 -27.32
N LEU A 362 -11.07 -23.72 -27.60
CA LEU A 362 -11.45 -23.26 -28.94
C LEU A 362 -10.36 -22.33 -29.47
N CYS A 363 -9.56 -22.81 -30.43
CA CYS A 363 -8.58 -22.02 -31.13
C CYS A 363 -9.27 -21.23 -32.25
N ILE A 364 -9.28 -19.90 -32.13
CA ILE A 364 -9.75 -19.00 -33.18
C ILE A 364 -8.56 -18.17 -33.64
N SER A 365 -8.28 -18.16 -34.94
CA SER A 365 -7.29 -17.26 -35.53
C SER A 365 -7.82 -15.82 -35.50
N GLN A 366 -7.72 -15.13 -34.36
CA GLN A 366 -8.07 -13.71 -34.26
C GLN A 366 -6.83 -12.81 -34.43
N PHE A 367 -7.04 -11.75 -35.20
CA PHE A 367 -6.07 -10.73 -35.58
C PHE A 367 -5.68 -9.83 -34.40
N THR A 368 -4.77 -10.29 -33.53
CA THR A 368 -3.99 -9.31 -32.77
C THR A 368 -2.94 -8.75 -33.73
N LEU A 369 -3.34 -7.74 -34.51
CA LEU A 369 -2.48 -7.11 -35.49
C LEU A 369 -1.30 -6.47 -34.75
N HIS A 370 -0.10 -6.93 -35.07
CA HIS A 370 1.11 -6.23 -34.69
C HIS A 370 1.17 -4.90 -35.44
N VAL A 371 0.73 -3.83 -34.79
CA VAL A 371 0.72 -2.47 -35.35
C VAL A 371 1.92 -1.69 -34.84
N VAL A 372 2.71 -1.14 -35.76
CA VAL A 372 3.69 -0.11 -35.44
C VAL A 372 3.02 1.25 -35.57
N THR A 373 2.81 1.95 -34.44
CA THR A 373 2.22 3.30 -34.40
C THR A 373 3.26 4.43 -34.38
N ALA A 374 4.55 4.11 -34.49
CA ALA A 374 5.64 5.04 -34.24
C ALA A 374 5.83 6.14 -35.32
N ARG A 375 5.17 6.05 -36.48
CA ARG A 375 5.32 7.02 -37.58
C ARG A 375 3.97 7.42 -38.20
N GLY A 376 3.26 8.32 -37.54
CA GLY A 376 2.11 9.05 -38.10
C GLY A 376 0.73 8.45 -37.82
N ALA A 377 -0.31 9.03 -38.42
CA ALA A 377 -1.73 8.73 -38.16
C ALA A 377 -2.27 7.47 -38.86
N ARG A 378 -1.41 6.65 -39.48
CA ARG A 378 -1.80 5.39 -40.13
C ARG A 378 -1.09 4.20 -39.46
N PRO A 379 -1.82 3.13 -39.11
CA PRO A 379 -1.21 1.92 -38.58
C PRO A 379 -0.40 1.20 -39.66
N ASP A 380 0.85 0.85 -39.33
CA ASP A 380 1.76 0.11 -40.21
C ASP A 380 1.88 -1.35 -39.73
N PHE A 381 1.74 -2.28 -40.68
CA PHE A 381 1.64 -3.73 -40.45
C PHE A 381 2.77 -4.54 -41.10
N HIS A 382 3.82 -3.89 -41.64
CA HIS A 382 4.88 -4.58 -42.41
C HIS A 382 5.65 -5.66 -41.64
N LEU A 383 5.62 -5.64 -40.31
CA LEU A 383 6.23 -6.67 -39.45
C LEU A 383 5.35 -7.90 -39.22
N SER A 384 4.12 -7.90 -39.75
CA SER A 384 3.24 -9.06 -39.65
C SER A 384 3.66 -10.16 -40.62
N MET A 385 3.56 -11.40 -40.18
CA MET A 385 3.83 -12.57 -41.01
C MET A 385 2.82 -12.66 -42.18
N SER A 386 3.25 -13.19 -43.32
CA SER A 386 2.37 -13.37 -44.48
C SER A 386 1.25 -14.39 -44.20
N ALA A 387 0.13 -14.28 -44.91
CA ALA A 387 -1.04 -15.14 -44.68
C ALA A 387 -0.75 -16.63 -44.85
N GLU A 388 0.09 -16.99 -45.84
CA GLU A 388 0.48 -18.39 -46.10
C GLU A 388 1.32 -18.98 -44.96
N GLN A 389 2.34 -18.25 -44.51
CA GLN A 389 3.19 -18.68 -43.40
C GLN A 389 2.43 -18.72 -42.06
N SER A 390 1.54 -17.74 -41.86
CA SER A 390 0.69 -17.68 -40.65
C SER A 390 -0.28 -18.85 -40.57
N LYS A 391 -0.83 -19.28 -41.70
CA LYS A 391 -1.70 -20.46 -41.77
C LYS A 391 -0.95 -21.73 -41.38
N GLN A 392 0.24 -21.93 -41.93
CA GLN A 392 1.09 -23.10 -41.61
C GLN A 392 1.44 -23.14 -40.12
N MET A 393 1.82 -21.99 -39.54
CA MET A 393 2.14 -21.89 -38.12
C MET A 393 0.92 -22.17 -37.23
N TYR A 394 -0.25 -21.66 -37.62
CA TYR A 394 -1.52 -21.92 -36.91
C TYR A 394 -1.89 -23.40 -36.91
N GLU A 395 -1.80 -24.06 -38.07
CA GLU A 395 -2.08 -25.50 -38.20
C GLU A 395 -1.10 -26.34 -37.36
N GLN A 396 0.18 -25.97 -37.33
CA GLN A 396 1.18 -26.61 -36.47
C GLN A 396 0.85 -26.47 -34.98
N LEU A 397 0.42 -25.27 -34.55
CA LEU A 397 0.01 -25.02 -33.17
C LEU A 397 -1.20 -25.87 -32.76
N VAL A 398 -2.25 -25.90 -33.57
CA VAL A 398 -3.45 -26.70 -33.30
C VAL A 398 -3.11 -28.19 -33.23
N ASN A 399 -2.27 -28.68 -34.13
CA ASN A 399 -1.83 -30.08 -34.12
C ASN A 399 -1.02 -30.41 -32.87
N LYS A 400 -0.13 -29.50 -32.44
CA LYS A 400 0.64 -29.64 -31.20
C LYS A 400 -0.28 -29.71 -29.97
N LEU A 401 -1.29 -28.84 -29.91
CA LEU A 401 -2.29 -28.83 -28.83
C LEU A 401 -3.13 -30.12 -28.78
N LYS A 402 -3.50 -30.66 -29.94
CA LYS A 402 -4.21 -31.95 -30.02
C LYS A 402 -3.34 -33.12 -29.54
N GLN A 403 -2.04 -33.09 -29.79
CA GLN A 403 -1.09 -34.11 -29.33
C GLN A 403 -0.84 -34.03 -27.82
N ASP A 404 -0.70 -32.82 -27.27
CA ASP A 404 -0.28 -32.60 -25.90
C ASP A 404 -1.45 -32.64 -24.89
N TYR A 405 -2.72 -32.68 -25.35
CA TYR A 405 -3.91 -32.68 -24.48
C TYR A 405 -4.90 -33.82 -24.79
N LYS A 406 -6.11 -33.52 -25.26
CA LYS A 406 -7.12 -34.49 -25.67
C LYS A 406 -7.77 -34.00 -26.96
N GLU A 407 -7.72 -34.79 -28.01
CA GLU A 407 -8.16 -34.38 -29.34
C GLU A 407 -9.64 -33.98 -29.40
N ASP A 408 -10.49 -34.66 -28.62
CA ASP A 408 -11.93 -34.41 -28.50
C ASP A 408 -12.28 -33.10 -27.76
N ARG A 409 -11.29 -32.46 -27.12
CA ARG A 409 -11.44 -31.20 -26.38
C ARG A 409 -10.81 -30.00 -27.07
N ILE A 410 -10.12 -30.18 -28.20
CA ILE A 410 -9.55 -29.09 -29.02
C ILE A 410 -10.42 -28.84 -30.24
N TYR A 411 -11.07 -27.67 -30.27
CA TYR A 411 -11.84 -27.18 -31.40
C TYR A 411 -11.08 -26.06 -32.12
N ASP A 412 -11.21 -25.99 -33.43
CA ASP A 412 -10.61 -24.94 -34.26
C ASP A 412 -11.65 -24.23 -35.14
N GLY A 413 -11.41 -22.94 -35.38
CA GLY A 413 -12.16 -22.16 -36.38
C GLY A 413 -11.59 -22.30 -37.79
N ARG A 414 -12.26 -21.69 -38.78
CA ARG A 414 -11.74 -21.58 -40.15
C ARG A 414 -10.77 -20.40 -40.25
N PHE A 415 -9.50 -20.67 -40.57
CA PHE A 415 -8.47 -19.64 -40.73
C PHE A 415 -8.88 -18.55 -41.72
N GLY A 416 -8.92 -17.29 -41.27
CA GLY A 416 -9.25 -16.13 -42.09
C GLY A 416 -10.73 -16.01 -42.52
N ALA A 417 -11.64 -16.83 -41.98
CA ALA A 417 -13.06 -16.72 -42.29
C ALA A 417 -13.73 -15.55 -41.53
N TYR A 418 -14.72 -14.93 -42.16
CA TYR A 418 -15.61 -13.99 -41.48
C TYR A 418 -16.49 -14.77 -40.50
N MET A 419 -16.42 -14.44 -39.21
CA MET A 419 -17.19 -15.14 -38.17
C MET A 419 -17.90 -14.13 -37.26
N THR A 420 -19.13 -14.44 -36.87
CA THR A 420 -19.84 -13.74 -35.80
C THR A 420 -19.68 -14.56 -34.53
N VAL A 421 -18.97 -14.04 -33.53
CA VAL A 421 -18.68 -14.75 -32.28
C VAL A 421 -19.48 -14.09 -31.15
N GLY A 422 -20.33 -14.88 -30.49
CA GLY A 422 -20.92 -14.49 -29.20
C GLY A 422 -19.93 -14.90 -28.10
N ILE A 423 -19.24 -13.94 -27.51
CA ILE A 423 -18.27 -14.17 -26.45
C ILE A 423 -18.80 -13.56 -25.15
N GLU A 424 -18.93 -14.38 -24.10
CA GLU A 424 -19.26 -13.93 -22.76
C GLU A 424 -17.95 -13.93 -21.94
N ASN A 425 -17.24 -12.80 -21.96
CA ASN A 425 -15.98 -12.64 -21.24
C ASN A 425 -16.28 -12.24 -19.79
N ASP A 426 -16.08 -13.17 -18.85
CA ASP A 426 -16.06 -12.87 -17.42
C ASP A 426 -14.62 -13.02 -16.90
N GLY A 427 -13.97 -11.88 -16.68
CA GLY A 427 -12.56 -11.76 -16.30
C GLY A 427 -11.90 -10.48 -16.84
N PRO A 428 -10.87 -9.94 -16.18
CA PRO A 428 -10.22 -8.71 -16.64
C PRO A 428 -9.43 -8.98 -17.94
N VAL A 429 -9.99 -8.57 -19.08
CA VAL A 429 -9.27 -8.52 -20.36
C VAL A 429 -8.46 -7.23 -20.40
N THR A 430 -7.14 -7.34 -20.25
CA THR A 430 -6.23 -6.20 -20.33
C THR A 430 -5.77 -6.01 -21.78
N ILE A 431 -6.29 -5.01 -22.46
CA ILE A 431 -5.74 -4.53 -23.74
C ILE A 431 -4.73 -3.43 -23.43
N MET A 432 -3.46 -3.68 -23.72
CA MET A 432 -2.38 -2.70 -23.55
C MET A 432 -2.41 -1.70 -24.71
N VAL A 433 -2.99 -0.52 -24.48
CA VAL A 433 -2.93 0.62 -25.41
C VAL A 433 -1.93 1.64 -24.87
N ASP A 434 -0.75 1.71 -25.47
CA ASP A 434 0.31 2.62 -25.06
C ASP A 434 0.38 3.84 -25.98
N SER A 435 0.08 5.01 -25.44
CA SER A 435 0.29 6.30 -26.12
C SER A 435 1.56 6.94 -25.57
N LYS A 436 2.65 6.73 -26.29
CA LYS A 436 4.04 7.16 -26.01
C LYS A 436 4.73 6.24 -25.00
N ALA A 437 5.84 5.65 -25.42
CA ALA A 437 6.78 4.89 -24.59
C ALA A 437 7.13 5.66 -23.30
N ARG A 438 6.30 5.50 -22.28
CA ARG A 438 6.60 5.75 -20.89
C ARG A 438 6.91 4.39 -20.32
N LYS A 439 8.11 4.23 -19.79
CA LYS A 439 8.47 3.07 -18.97
C LYS A 439 7.32 2.79 -17.99
N PRO A 440 6.84 1.54 -17.88
CA PRO A 440 5.73 1.22 -17.01
C PRO A 440 6.11 1.56 -15.57
N THR A 441 5.50 2.61 -15.04
CA THR A 441 5.41 2.84 -13.60
C THR A 441 4.23 2.00 -13.14
N GLN A 442 4.53 0.91 -12.43
CA GLN A 442 3.51 0.09 -11.77
C GLN A 442 2.79 0.93 -10.70
N PRO A 443 1.52 0.59 -10.39
CA PRO A 443 0.76 1.27 -9.36
C PRO A 443 1.46 1.12 -8.01
N ASN A 444 1.67 2.25 -7.32
CA ASN A 444 2.15 2.30 -5.94
C ASN A 444 1.19 1.55 -5.02
N GLY A 445 1.50 0.28 -4.77
CA GLY A 445 1.00 -0.50 -3.65
C GLY A 445 2.22 -0.98 -2.89
N ILE A 446 2.52 -0.30 -1.79
CA ILE A 446 3.65 -0.59 -0.93
C ILE A 446 3.27 -1.81 -0.09
N GLY A 447 4.15 -2.80 -0.07
CA GLY A 447 4.16 -3.89 0.90
C GLY A 447 5.55 -3.91 1.51
N TYR A 448 5.66 -3.47 2.77
CA TYR A 448 6.88 -3.64 3.54
C TYR A 448 6.95 -5.06 4.10
N GLY A 449 8.12 -5.70 3.94
CA GLY A 449 8.72 -6.62 4.90
C GLY A 449 8.06 -7.99 5.13
N ALA A 450 8.88 -9.04 5.01
CA ALA A 450 8.62 -10.46 5.35
C ALA A 450 7.34 -11.10 4.78
N ALA A 451 7.46 -12.34 4.31
CA ALA A 451 6.33 -13.08 3.76
C ALA A 451 5.34 -13.46 4.88
N ALA A 452 4.46 -12.53 5.26
CA ALA A 452 3.26 -12.85 6.00
C ALA A 452 2.30 -13.59 5.04
N ALA A 453 2.30 -14.91 5.13
CA ALA A 453 1.29 -15.73 4.51
C ALA A 453 0.04 -15.67 5.39
N VAL A 454 -1.08 -15.25 4.80
CA VAL A 454 -2.39 -15.27 5.46
C VAL A 454 -3.23 -16.30 4.74
N ALA A 455 -3.58 -17.35 5.46
CA ALA A 455 -4.53 -18.36 5.00
C ALA A 455 -5.92 -17.97 5.48
N PHE A 456 -6.87 -17.88 4.54
CA PHE A 456 -8.28 -17.69 4.85
C PHE A 456 -8.98 -19.05 4.79
N ASN A 457 -9.58 -19.48 5.90
CA ASN A 457 -10.39 -20.68 5.94
C ASN A 457 -11.88 -20.31 5.89
N VAL A 458 -12.65 -21.07 5.12
CA VAL A 458 -14.11 -20.99 5.09
C VAL A 458 -14.62 -22.32 5.66
N GLU A 459 -15.34 -22.29 6.77
CA GLU A 459 -16.06 -23.45 7.32
C GLU A 459 -17.39 -23.71 6.61
#